data_AF-A0A961FGA9-F1
#
_entry.id   AF-A0A961FGA9-F1
#
_cell.length_a   1.000
_cell.length_b   1.000
_cell.length_c   1.000
_cell.angle_alpha   90.00
_cell.angle_beta   90.00
_cell.angle_gamma   90.00
#
_symmetry.space_group_name_H-M   'P 1'
#
loop_
_entity.id
_entity.type
_entity.pdbx_description
1 polymer ?
#
loop_
_entity_poly.entity_id
_entity_poly.type
_entity_poly.pdbx_seq_one_letter_code
_entity_poly.pdbx_strand_id
1 'polypeptide(L)'
;MRPALMVFSVAVLALLHSCGGHASRPEQLSPAVQDPASFMAEQLSQLDSLPLPEGMDQAQWEELKQTMRSQLSGTRATLAAPITPASAAKLGLDELTLTLAWGYACQGDYDQNSEVNIADLAPIGTHFGKSTNGAGPFPPGSVESMVDGDSNGEINIADLSPIGTNFGRRVEKYNVYRT
;
A
#
# COMPACT_ATOMS: atom_id res chain seq x y z
N MET A 1 -33.11 -19.23 80.11
CA MET A 1 -34.48 -19.06 79.60
C MET A 1 -34.48 -19.32 78.10
N ARG A 2 -35.21 -20.35 77.63
CA ARG A 2 -35.69 -20.48 76.23
C ARG A 2 -37.16 -20.02 76.22
N PRO A 3 -37.69 -19.43 75.13
CA PRO A 3 -38.26 -20.16 73.99
C PRO A 3 -37.89 -19.50 72.64
N ALA A 4 -38.30 -19.91 71.43
CA ALA A 4 -38.73 -21.17 70.79
C ALA A 4 -39.08 -20.80 69.33
N LEU A 5 -38.92 -21.76 68.40
CA LEU A 5 -39.66 -21.97 67.13
C LEU A 5 -39.77 -20.78 66.12
N MET A 6 -39.49 -20.94 64.83
CA MET A 6 -40.27 -21.82 63.95
C MET A 6 -39.47 -22.25 62.71
N VAL A 7 -39.61 -23.52 62.39
CA VAL A 7 -39.15 -24.21 61.19
C VAL A 7 -40.11 -23.91 60.03
N PHE A 8 -39.56 -23.69 58.84
CA PHE A 8 -40.23 -24.10 57.59
C PHE A 8 -39.21 -24.78 56.68
N SER A 9 -39.44 -26.07 56.45
CA SER A 9 -38.90 -26.82 55.32
C SER A 9 -39.65 -26.42 54.05
N VAL A 10 -39.01 -26.54 52.87
CA VAL A 10 -39.51 -27.29 51.70
C VAL A 10 -38.58 -27.12 50.48
N ALA A 11 -38.23 -28.29 49.92
CA ALA A 11 -37.94 -28.68 48.53
C ALA A 11 -36.82 -28.03 47.67
N VAL A 12 -35.86 -28.92 47.40
CA VAL A 12 -35.07 -29.17 46.18
C VAL A 12 -35.69 -28.69 44.86
N LEU A 13 -34.88 -28.00 44.04
CA LEU A 13 -34.87 -28.22 42.59
C LEU A 13 -33.46 -27.99 42.02
N ALA A 14 -32.87 -29.05 41.46
CA ALA A 14 -31.65 -28.98 40.67
C ALA A 14 -32.00 -28.53 39.24
N LEU A 15 -31.33 -27.50 38.73
CA LEU A 15 -31.26 -27.20 37.31
C LEU A 15 -29.81 -26.90 36.93
N LEU A 16 -29.19 -27.88 36.26
CA LEU A 16 -27.98 -27.73 35.48
C LEU A 16 -28.22 -26.69 34.38
N HIS A 17 -27.47 -25.59 34.38
CA HIS A 17 -27.31 -24.77 33.20
C HIS A 17 -25.84 -24.77 32.78
N SER A 18 -25.62 -25.57 31.74
CA SER A 18 -24.52 -25.50 30.80
C SER A 18 -24.10 -24.06 30.50
N CYS A 19 -22.89 -23.67 30.91
CA CYS A 19 -22.23 -22.50 30.36
C CYS A 19 -21.63 -22.89 29.00
N GLY A 20 -22.49 -22.94 27.98
CA GLY A 20 -22.09 -22.88 26.58
C GLY A 20 -21.60 -21.46 26.26
N GLY A 21 -20.38 -21.14 26.65
CA GLY A 21 -19.68 -19.94 26.19
C GLY A 21 -19.18 -20.18 24.77
N HIS A 22 -20.01 -19.87 23.78
CA HIS A 22 -19.54 -19.65 22.40
C HIS A 22 -18.49 -18.53 22.44
N ALA A 23 -17.22 -18.90 22.48
CA ALA A 23 -16.15 -18.01 22.06
C ALA A 23 -16.36 -17.81 20.56
N SER A 24 -17.09 -16.75 20.21
CA SER A 24 -17.10 -16.21 18.86
C SER A 24 -15.65 -15.90 18.51
N ARG A 25 -15.03 -16.84 17.78
CA ARG A 25 -13.81 -16.62 17.03
C ARG A 25 -14.01 -15.30 16.29
N PRO A 26 -13.15 -14.28 16.48
CA PRO A 26 -13.29 -13.06 15.70
C PRO A 26 -13.28 -13.48 14.24
N GLU A 27 -14.36 -13.15 13.55
CA GLU A 27 -14.50 -13.32 12.12
C GLU A 27 -13.31 -12.60 11.50
N GLN A 28 -12.32 -13.40 11.13
CA GLN A 28 -11.11 -12.96 10.48
C GLN A 28 -11.62 -12.37 9.17
N LEU A 29 -11.75 -11.03 9.13
CA LEU A 29 -12.02 -10.27 7.92
C LEU A 29 -11.01 -10.75 6.89
N SER A 30 -11.46 -11.66 6.04
CA SER A 30 -10.69 -12.07 4.89
C SER A 30 -10.71 -10.85 3.99
N PRO A 31 -9.56 -10.27 3.61
CA PRO A 31 -9.57 -9.29 2.54
C PRO A 31 -10.27 -9.98 1.37
N ALA A 32 -11.34 -9.38 0.86
CA ALA A 32 -12.00 -9.89 -0.33
C ALA A 32 -10.90 -10.02 -1.38
N VAL A 33 -10.56 -11.24 -1.76
CA VAL A 33 -9.63 -11.49 -2.86
C VAL A 33 -10.35 -10.94 -4.08
N GLN A 34 -10.04 -9.69 -4.45
CA GLN A 34 -10.53 -9.13 -5.70
C GLN A 34 -10.03 -10.07 -6.80
N ASP A 35 -10.96 -10.56 -7.63
CA ASP A 35 -10.60 -11.34 -8.81
C ASP A 35 -9.63 -10.49 -9.65
N PRO A 36 -8.43 -10.97 -10.00
CA PRO A 36 -7.46 -10.20 -10.77
C PRO A 36 -8.05 -9.57 -12.03
N ALA A 37 -9.00 -10.23 -12.69
CA ALA A 37 -9.68 -9.68 -13.86
C ALA A 37 -10.56 -8.46 -13.51
N SER A 38 -11.28 -8.52 -12.38
CA SER A 38 -12.08 -7.40 -11.88
C SER A 38 -11.22 -6.20 -11.47
N PHE A 39 -10.10 -6.46 -10.80
CA PHE A 39 -9.13 -5.43 -10.43
C PHE A 39 -8.56 -4.75 -11.68
N MET A 40 -8.11 -5.52 -12.68
CA MET A 40 -7.62 -4.94 -13.94
C MET A 40 -8.67 -4.11 -14.67
N ALA A 41 -9.92 -4.57 -14.72
CA ALA A 41 -11.01 -3.83 -15.36
C ALA A 41 -11.29 -2.49 -14.65
N GLU A 42 -11.29 -2.49 -13.33
CA GLU A 42 -11.44 -1.28 -12.51
C GLU A 42 -10.29 -0.30 -12.76
N GLN A 43 -9.06 -0.80 -12.79
CA GLN A 43 -7.87 0.01 -13.05
C GLN A 43 -7.90 0.64 -14.44
N LEU A 44 -8.25 -0.11 -15.49
CA LEU A 44 -8.40 0.44 -16.84
C LEU A 44 -9.52 1.49 -16.91
N SER A 45 -10.64 1.27 -16.23
CA SER A 45 -11.70 2.26 -16.13
C SER A 45 -11.26 3.53 -15.40
N GLN A 46 -10.46 3.39 -14.35
CA GLN A 46 -9.91 4.52 -13.61
C GLN A 46 -8.96 5.33 -14.49
N LEU A 47 -8.10 4.66 -15.26
CA LEU A 47 -7.15 5.28 -16.18
C LEU A 47 -7.85 6.20 -17.19
N ASP A 48 -8.99 5.75 -17.71
CA ASP A 48 -9.79 6.51 -18.67
C ASP A 48 -10.47 7.73 -18.04
N SER A 49 -10.72 7.69 -16.73
CA SER A 49 -11.41 8.75 -15.98
C SER A 49 -10.48 9.83 -15.43
N LEU A 50 -9.15 9.63 -15.46
CA LEU A 50 -8.22 10.58 -14.86
C LEU A 50 -8.26 11.93 -15.60
N PRO A 51 -8.41 13.05 -14.85
CA PRO A 51 -8.41 14.38 -15.44
C PRO A 51 -7.01 14.75 -15.95
N LEU A 52 -6.94 15.70 -16.90
CA LEU A 52 -5.67 16.33 -17.28
C LEU A 52 -5.07 17.05 -16.07
N PRO A 53 -3.83 16.73 -15.65
CA PRO A 53 -3.15 17.44 -14.56
C PRO A 53 -2.86 18.91 -14.92
N GLU A 54 -2.80 19.77 -13.90
CA GLU A 54 -2.47 21.18 -14.08
C GLU A 54 -1.07 21.35 -14.69
N GLY A 55 -0.96 22.16 -15.75
CA GLY A 55 0.31 22.48 -16.39
C GLY A 55 0.84 21.41 -17.37
N MET A 56 0.14 20.29 -17.53
CA MET A 56 0.52 19.24 -18.48
C MET A 56 -0.14 19.46 -19.86
N ASP A 57 0.60 19.18 -20.93
CA ASP A 57 0.04 19.16 -22.27
C ASP A 57 -0.89 17.95 -22.50
N GLN A 58 -1.99 18.16 -23.22
CA GLN A 58 -2.97 17.10 -23.49
C GLN A 58 -2.35 15.91 -24.24
N ALA A 59 -1.49 16.15 -25.23
CA ALA A 59 -0.89 15.07 -26.01
C ALA A 59 0.09 14.25 -25.15
N GLN A 60 0.88 14.91 -24.30
CA GLN A 60 1.74 14.22 -23.32
C GLN A 60 0.91 13.38 -22.34
N TRP A 61 -0.23 13.90 -21.88
CA TRP A 61 -1.10 13.15 -20.97
C TRP A 61 -1.72 11.91 -21.63
N GLU A 62 -2.16 12.04 -22.87
CA GLU A 62 -2.65 10.90 -23.63
C GLU A 62 -1.56 9.86 -23.91
N GLU A 63 -0.33 10.30 -24.21
CA GLU A 63 0.81 9.41 -24.40
C GLU A 63 1.14 8.62 -23.12
N LEU A 64 1.11 9.29 -21.96
CA LEU A 64 1.32 8.65 -20.67
C LEU A 64 0.24 7.59 -20.39
N LYS A 65 -1.05 7.93 -20.59
CA LYS A 65 -2.15 6.97 -20.43
C LYS A 65 -2.04 5.79 -21.40
N GLN A 66 -1.69 6.04 -22.67
CA GLN A 66 -1.52 4.97 -23.66
C GLN A 66 -0.35 4.05 -23.31
N THR A 67 0.76 4.61 -22.85
CA THR A 67 1.92 3.83 -22.41
C THR A 67 1.55 2.97 -21.20
N MET A 68 0.84 3.53 -20.22
CA MET A 68 0.38 2.77 -19.06
C MET A 68 -0.56 1.63 -19.47
N ARG A 69 -1.54 1.90 -20.35
CA ARG A 69 -2.44 0.85 -20.88
C ARG A 69 -1.66 -0.28 -21.55
N SER A 70 -0.64 0.06 -22.33
CA SER A 70 0.26 -0.93 -22.94
C SER A 70 0.96 -1.79 -21.89
N GLN A 71 1.51 -1.16 -20.84
CA GLN A 71 2.17 -1.88 -19.74
C GLN A 71 1.22 -2.83 -19.00
N LEU A 72 -0.03 -2.42 -18.75
CA LEU A 72 -1.05 -3.24 -18.07
C LEU A 72 -1.61 -4.37 -18.94
N SER A 73 -1.63 -4.21 -20.26
CA SER A 73 -2.10 -5.25 -21.18
C SER A 73 -1.11 -6.41 -21.34
N GLY A 74 0.14 -6.23 -20.92
CA GLY A 74 1.16 -7.27 -20.91
C GLY A 74 1.04 -8.16 -19.67
N THR A 75 1.22 -9.47 -19.83
CA THR A 75 1.41 -10.38 -18.71
C THR A 75 2.79 -10.11 -18.09
N ARG A 76 2.83 -9.35 -16.98
CA ARG A 76 4.05 -9.17 -16.19
C ARG A 76 3.89 -9.84 -14.83
N ALA A 77 4.44 -11.05 -14.72
CA ALA A 77 4.68 -11.69 -13.43
C ALA A 77 6.08 -11.28 -12.97
N THR A 78 6.18 -10.51 -11.89
CA THR A 78 7.47 -10.25 -11.25
C THR A 78 7.80 -11.41 -10.31
N LEU A 79 8.80 -12.21 -10.69
CA LEU A 79 9.27 -13.34 -9.88
C LEU A 79 10.17 -12.93 -8.71
N ALA A 80 10.62 -11.67 -8.65
CA ALA A 80 11.50 -11.15 -7.60
C ALA A 80 11.27 -9.65 -7.33
N ALA A 81 11.75 -9.18 -6.18
CA ALA A 81 11.79 -7.76 -5.85
C ALA A 81 12.81 -7.03 -6.76
N PRO A 82 12.52 -5.80 -7.22
CA PRO A 82 13.51 -4.97 -7.90
C PRO A 82 14.75 -4.76 -7.00
N ILE A 83 15.94 -4.85 -7.59
CA ILE A 83 17.24 -4.66 -6.91
C ILE A 83 17.94 -3.37 -7.37
N THR A 84 17.17 -2.38 -7.83
CA THR A 84 17.73 -1.09 -8.24
C THR A 84 18.16 -0.28 -7.01
N PRO A 85 19.06 0.71 -7.15
CA PRO A 85 19.38 1.63 -6.07
C PRO A 85 18.14 2.31 -5.46
N ALA A 86 17.10 2.54 -6.26
CA ALA A 86 15.81 3.06 -5.80
C ALA A 86 15.07 2.13 -4.81
N SER A 87 15.38 0.83 -4.82
CA SER A 87 14.82 -0.17 -3.88
C SER A 87 15.64 -0.32 -2.59
N ALA A 88 16.76 0.39 -2.43
CA ALA A 88 17.57 0.32 -1.22
C ALA A 88 16.87 1.07 -0.06
N ALA A 89 16.47 0.32 0.97
CA ALA A 89 15.95 0.92 2.20
C ALA A 89 17.06 1.74 2.90
N LYS A 90 16.83 3.05 3.08
CA LYS A 90 17.70 3.90 3.90
C LYS A 90 17.34 3.69 5.37
N LEU A 91 18.19 2.96 6.09
CA LEU A 91 18.09 2.70 7.52
C LEU A 91 18.92 3.72 8.30
N GLY A 92 18.33 4.32 9.34
CA GLY A 92 19.00 5.19 10.29
C GLY A 92 18.88 4.62 11.71
N LEU A 93 19.97 4.66 12.47
CA LEU A 93 20.00 4.36 13.89
C LEU A 93 20.45 5.61 14.65
N ASP A 94 19.62 6.10 15.56
CA ASP A 94 20.03 7.05 16.58
C ASP A 94 20.54 6.25 17.79
N GLU A 95 21.86 6.24 18.00
CA GLU A 95 22.50 5.51 19.09
C GLU A 95 22.21 6.10 20.48
N LEU A 96 21.89 7.39 20.57
CA LEU A 96 21.60 8.05 21.84
C LEU A 96 20.22 7.64 22.36
N THR A 97 19.23 7.60 21.46
CA THR A 97 17.85 7.23 21.81
C THR A 97 17.54 5.75 21.56
N LEU A 98 18.47 5.02 20.94
CA LEU A 98 18.28 3.65 20.45
C LEU A 98 17.07 3.53 19.51
N THR A 99 16.85 4.56 18.68
CA THR A 99 15.73 4.60 17.73
C THR A 99 16.19 4.15 16.35
N LEU A 100 15.54 3.12 15.81
CA LEU A 100 15.70 2.68 14.44
C LEU A 100 14.61 3.31 13.56
N ALA A 101 15.00 3.95 12.46
CA ALA A 101 14.09 4.56 11.50
C ALA A 101 14.44 4.13 10.07
N TRP A 102 13.44 3.94 9.22
CA TRP A 102 13.62 3.70 7.79
C TRP A 102 12.55 4.44 6.99
N GLY A 103 12.87 4.75 5.73
CA GLY A 103 11.89 5.34 4.81
C GLY A 103 10.83 4.33 4.37
N TYR A 104 9.66 4.84 3.99
CA TYR A 104 8.65 4.06 3.29
C TYR A 104 9.24 3.46 1.99
N ALA A 105 8.94 2.20 1.70
CA ALA A 105 9.47 1.49 0.54
C ALA A 105 8.38 0.67 -0.17
N CYS A 106 7.86 1.22 -1.26
CA CYS A 106 7.06 0.52 -2.27
C CYS A 106 7.31 1.20 -3.61
N GLN A 107 8.17 0.60 -4.45
CA GLN A 107 8.56 1.26 -5.70
C GLN A 107 7.36 1.31 -6.66
N GLY A 108 7.03 2.50 -7.16
CA GLY A 108 5.86 2.75 -7.99
C GLY A 108 4.65 3.30 -7.23
N ASP A 109 4.68 3.31 -5.90
CA ASP A 109 3.65 3.97 -5.07
C ASP A 109 4.07 5.43 -4.86
N TYR A 110 3.73 6.26 -5.84
CA TYR A 110 4.12 7.67 -5.89
C TYR A 110 3.13 8.58 -5.16
N ASP A 111 1.92 8.11 -4.88
CA ASP A 111 0.96 8.84 -4.04
C ASP A 111 1.07 8.48 -2.53
N GLN A 112 1.91 7.48 -2.21
CA GLN A 112 2.18 6.96 -0.86
C GLN A 112 0.95 6.39 -0.14
N ASN A 113 -0.02 5.85 -0.88
CA ASN A 113 -1.24 5.29 -0.30
C ASN A 113 -1.08 3.83 0.18
N SER A 114 0.11 3.24 0.05
CA SER A 114 0.43 1.84 0.35
C SER A 114 0.06 0.81 -0.72
N GLU A 115 -0.30 1.23 -1.93
CA GLU A 115 -0.63 0.39 -3.07
C GLU A 115 -0.17 1.01 -4.40
N VAL A 116 0.50 0.22 -5.23
CA VAL A 116 0.83 0.62 -6.60
C VAL A 116 -0.37 0.41 -7.51
N ASN A 117 -1.04 1.48 -7.95
CA ASN A 117 -2.22 1.43 -8.81
C ASN A 117 -2.28 2.63 -9.79
N ILE A 118 -3.42 2.87 -10.44
CA ILE A 118 -3.56 3.98 -11.41
C ILE A 118 -3.47 5.37 -10.77
N ALA A 119 -3.75 5.51 -9.47
CA ALA A 119 -3.65 6.79 -8.77
C ALA A 119 -2.20 7.33 -8.77
N ASP A 120 -1.20 6.46 -8.86
CA ASP A 120 0.22 6.83 -8.93
C ASP A 120 0.60 7.60 -10.20
N LEU A 121 -0.28 7.67 -11.21
CA LEU A 121 -0.06 8.51 -12.38
C LEU A 121 -0.27 10.00 -12.08
N ALA A 122 -1.10 10.35 -11.09
CA ALA A 122 -1.39 11.75 -10.79
C ALA A 122 -0.13 12.52 -10.33
N PRO A 123 0.69 12.00 -9.39
CA PRO A 123 1.98 12.62 -9.06
C PRO A 123 2.93 12.77 -10.25
N ILE A 124 3.02 11.79 -11.15
CA ILE A 124 3.83 11.91 -12.37
C ILE A 124 3.30 13.07 -13.22
N GLY A 125 2.00 13.10 -13.47
CA GLY A 125 1.36 14.12 -14.29
C GLY A 125 1.58 15.54 -13.75
N THR A 126 1.46 15.73 -12.44
CA THR A 126 1.72 17.03 -11.78
C THR A 126 3.18 17.46 -11.85
N HIS A 127 4.12 16.52 -11.90
CA HIS A 127 5.56 16.81 -11.90
C HIS A 127 6.23 16.57 -13.26
N PHE A 128 5.45 16.28 -14.31
CA PHE A 128 5.96 15.85 -15.60
C PHE A 128 6.90 16.90 -16.22
N GLY A 129 8.02 16.44 -16.77
CA GLY A 129 9.04 17.27 -17.39
C GLY A 129 9.98 17.99 -16.42
N LYS A 130 9.80 17.86 -15.10
CA LYS A 130 10.82 18.33 -14.14
C LYS A 130 12.11 17.55 -14.34
N SER A 131 13.24 18.25 -14.28
CA SER A 131 14.57 17.65 -14.44
C SER A 131 15.61 18.37 -13.57
N THR A 132 16.61 17.63 -13.11
CA THR A 132 17.81 18.17 -12.48
C THR A 132 18.86 18.64 -13.49
N ASN A 133 18.55 18.58 -14.80
CA ASN A 133 19.45 18.92 -15.91
C ASN A 133 20.76 18.12 -15.88
N GLY A 134 20.67 16.83 -15.56
CA GLY A 134 21.83 15.92 -15.52
C GLY A 134 22.68 16.03 -14.25
N ALA A 135 22.21 16.74 -13.21
CA ALA A 135 22.88 16.78 -11.91
C ALA A 135 22.70 15.47 -11.10
N GLY A 136 21.97 14.49 -11.66
CA GLY A 136 21.66 13.20 -11.03
C GLY A 136 20.24 13.17 -10.44
N PRO A 137 19.94 12.23 -9.54
CA PRO A 137 18.61 12.09 -8.93
C PRO A 137 18.18 13.37 -8.18
N PHE A 138 16.88 13.59 -8.05
CA PHE A 138 16.36 14.67 -7.22
C PHE A 138 16.81 14.54 -5.74
N PRO A 139 16.87 15.66 -4.98
CA PRO A 139 17.27 15.64 -3.58
C PRO A 139 16.44 14.67 -2.75
N PRO A 140 17.06 13.80 -1.93
CA PRO A 140 16.31 12.85 -1.11
C PRO A 140 15.28 13.54 -0.22
N GLY A 141 14.05 13.04 -0.24
CA GLY A 141 12.95 13.57 0.57
C GLY A 141 12.17 14.71 -0.09
N SER A 142 12.52 15.11 -1.32
CA SER A 142 11.63 15.93 -2.14
C SER A 142 10.52 15.09 -2.76
N VAL A 143 9.39 15.72 -3.10
CA VAL A 143 8.31 15.04 -3.83
C VAL A 143 8.83 14.51 -5.17
N GLU A 144 9.66 15.28 -5.87
CA GLU A 144 10.26 14.85 -7.14
C GLU A 144 11.12 13.60 -6.98
N SER A 145 11.88 13.44 -5.88
CA SER A 145 12.69 12.24 -5.65
C SER A 145 11.88 10.97 -5.43
N MET A 146 10.60 11.11 -5.10
CA MET A 146 9.67 10.00 -4.99
C MET A 146 9.01 9.65 -6.32
N VAL A 147 8.71 10.68 -7.13
CA VAL A 147 8.05 10.53 -8.44
C VAL A 147 9.03 10.10 -9.54
N ASP A 148 10.31 10.49 -9.44
CA ASP A 148 11.44 10.02 -10.27
C ASP A 148 11.81 8.58 -9.89
N GLY A 149 10.98 7.64 -10.32
CA GLY A 149 10.97 6.26 -9.84
C GLY A 149 12.04 5.37 -10.45
N ASP A 150 12.62 5.76 -11.59
CA ASP A 150 13.86 5.17 -12.09
C ASP A 150 15.13 5.90 -11.56
N SER A 151 14.93 7.03 -10.87
CA SER A 151 15.96 7.85 -10.24
C SER A 151 17.00 8.36 -11.21
N ASN A 152 16.60 8.69 -12.44
CA ASN A 152 17.48 9.22 -13.48
C ASN A 152 17.64 10.75 -13.43
N GLY A 153 16.86 11.45 -12.58
CA GLY A 153 16.86 12.91 -12.46
C GLY A 153 15.91 13.63 -13.40
N GLU A 154 15.00 12.91 -14.06
CA GLU A 154 13.97 13.42 -14.96
C GLU A 154 12.64 12.74 -14.66
N ILE A 155 11.57 13.52 -14.58
CA ILE A 155 10.21 12.97 -14.43
C ILE A 155 9.57 12.90 -15.80
N ASN A 156 9.52 11.71 -16.39
CA ASN A 156 9.04 11.46 -17.74
C ASN A 156 8.36 10.07 -17.86
N ILE A 157 8.20 9.57 -19.08
CA ILE A 157 7.53 8.29 -19.36
C ILE A 157 8.28 7.08 -18.75
N ALA A 158 9.59 7.19 -18.55
CA ALA A 158 10.41 6.13 -17.95
C ALA A 158 9.94 5.77 -16.53
N ASP A 159 9.39 6.74 -15.78
CA ASP A 159 8.86 6.58 -14.42
C ASP A 159 7.59 5.74 -14.34
N LEU A 160 6.99 5.38 -15.48
CA LEU A 160 5.93 4.36 -15.52
C LEU A 160 6.48 2.95 -15.27
N SER A 161 7.75 2.71 -15.59
CA SER A 161 8.33 1.36 -15.54
C SER A 161 8.26 0.73 -14.14
N PRO A 162 8.57 1.45 -13.04
CA PRO A 162 8.37 0.93 -11.70
C PRO A 162 6.91 0.68 -11.34
N ILE A 163 5.97 1.53 -11.79
CA ILE A 163 4.52 1.30 -11.60
C ILE A 163 4.12 -0.01 -12.29
N GLY A 164 4.37 -0.15 -13.59
CA GLY A 164 3.99 -1.36 -14.33
C GLY A 164 4.69 -2.63 -13.85
N THR A 165 5.90 -2.51 -13.28
CA THR A 165 6.62 -3.66 -12.68
C THR A 165 6.01 -4.08 -11.34
N ASN A 166 5.53 -3.12 -10.54
CA ASN A 166 5.02 -3.36 -9.20
C ASN A 166 3.49 -3.28 -9.11
N PHE A 167 2.78 -3.22 -10.24
CA PHE A 167 1.35 -2.94 -10.27
C PHE A 167 0.54 -3.92 -9.39
N GLY A 168 -0.33 -3.37 -8.55
CA GLY A 168 -1.11 -4.10 -7.54
C GLY A 168 -0.33 -4.54 -6.30
N ARG A 169 0.97 -4.23 -6.19
CA ARG A 169 1.73 -4.49 -4.95
C ARG A 169 1.28 -3.56 -3.85
N ARG A 170 1.28 -4.07 -2.62
CA ARG A 170 0.86 -3.36 -1.42
C ARG A 170 1.88 -3.52 -0.31
N VAL A 171 2.03 -2.50 0.52
CA VAL A 171 2.76 -2.58 1.78
C VAL A 171 1.77 -2.74 2.92
N GLU A 172 1.69 -3.95 3.48
CA GLU A 172 0.86 -4.21 4.67
C GLU A 172 1.63 -3.97 5.97
N LYS A 173 2.92 -4.36 5.99
CA LYS A 173 3.78 -4.30 7.17
C LYS A 173 5.25 -4.44 6.80
N TYR A 174 6.11 -4.00 7.72
CA TYR A 174 7.54 -4.27 7.71
C TYR A 174 7.86 -5.34 8.74
N ASN A 175 8.66 -6.34 8.35
CA ASN A 175 9.18 -7.33 9.28
C ASN A 175 10.57 -6.89 9.77
N VAL A 176 10.78 -6.90 11.08
CA VAL A 176 12.08 -6.62 11.69
C VAL A 176 12.65 -7.93 12.23
N TYR A 177 13.86 -8.26 11.79
CA TYR A 177 14.55 -9.49 12.18
C TYR A 177 15.81 -9.15 12.98
N ARG A 178 16.10 -9.98 13.99
CA ARG A 178 17.39 -10.01 14.67
C ARG A 178 18.18 -11.22 14.16
N THR A 179 19.45 -11.03 13.86
CA THR A 179 20.39 -12.13 13.57
C THR A 179 21.10 -12.59 14.82
#